data_AF-A0A9R0VWE0-F1
#
_entry.id   AF-A0A9R0VWE0-F1
#
_cell.length_a   1.000
_cell.length_b   1.000
_cell.length_c   1.000
_cell.angle_alpha   90.00
_cell.angle_beta   90.00
_cell.angle_gamma   90.00
#
_symmetry.space_group_name_H-M   'P 1'
#
loop_
_entity.id
_entity.type
_entity.pdbx_description
1 polymer ?
#
loop_
_entity_poly.entity_id
_entity_poly.type
_entity_poly.pdbx_seq_one_letter_code
_entity_poly.pdbx_strand_id
1 'polypeptide(L)'
;MAAQMLRRWKSFYGAFDSVDAAIEAADPDQYSRHVFQRARGDLLEGLGNAADEDQAERICGILDDLMAESLETLRVVPSTPGVPIPTELAESVRALREHDSERVRLLARGIVSG
;
A
#
# COMPACT_ATOMS: atom_id res chain seq x y z
N MET A 1 8.41 -20.41 -5.75
CA MET A 1 8.43 -19.22 -4.86
C MET A 1 7.37 -18.16 -5.18
N ALA A 2 6.95 -17.98 -6.45
CA ALA A 2 5.93 -16.98 -6.85
C ALA A 2 4.59 -17.07 -6.06
N ALA A 3 4.09 -18.28 -5.77
CA ALA A 3 2.89 -18.45 -4.93
C ALA A 3 3.07 -17.95 -3.48
N GLN A 4 4.29 -17.93 -2.96
CA GLN A 4 4.60 -17.37 -1.65
C GLN A 4 4.60 -15.84 -1.69
N MET A 5 5.13 -15.25 -2.77
CA MET A 5 5.10 -13.81 -3.03
C MET A 5 3.66 -13.31 -3.20
N LEU A 6 2.81 -14.04 -3.93
CA LEU A 6 1.38 -13.73 -4.04
C LEU A 6 0.66 -13.84 -2.69
N ARG A 7 0.95 -14.89 -1.90
CA ARG A 7 0.37 -15.02 -0.55
C ARG A 7 0.80 -13.89 0.37
N ARG A 8 2.06 -13.47 0.31
CA ARG A 8 2.56 -12.29 1.04
C ARG A 8 1.77 -11.05 0.66
N TRP A 9 1.68 -10.73 -0.63
CA TRP A 9 0.96 -9.54 -1.07
C TRP A 9 -0.53 -9.58 -0.76
N LYS A 10 -1.17 -10.76 -0.82
CA LYS A 10 -2.58 -10.91 -0.42
C LYS A 10 -2.82 -10.51 1.04
N SER A 11 -1.89 -10.80 1.95
CA SER A 11 -2.01 -10.41 3.37
C SER A 11 -1.94 -8.90 3.59
N PHE A 12 -1.23 -8.17 2.73
CA PHE A 12 -1.07 -6.72 2.83
C PHE A 12 -1.98 -5.93 1.88
N TYR A 13 -2.70 -6.61 1.00
CA TYR A 13 -3.56 -5.96 0.01
C TYR A 13 -4.61 -5.06 0.64
N GLY A 14 -5.25 -5.50 1.73
CA GLY A 14 -6.23 -4.67 2.44
C GLY A 14 -5.65 -3.35 2.97
N ALA A 15 -4.34 -3.28 3.21
CA ALA A 15 -3.70 -2.05 3.66
C ALA A 15 -3.68 -0.98 2.58
N PHE A 16 -3.65 -1.35 1.30
CA PHE A 16 -3.75 -0.38 0.21
C PHE A 16 -5.11 0.32 0.23
N ASP A 17 -6.20 -0.42 0.42
CA ASP A 17 -7.53 0.16 0.40
C ASP A 17 -7.72 1.13 1.58
N SER A 18 -7.19 0.79 2.76
CA SER A 18 -7.17 1.72 3.90
C SER A 18 -6.36 2.99 3.61
N VAL A 19 -5.15 2.85 3.04
CA VAL A 19 -4.27 3.99 2.73
C VAL A 19 -4.88 4.87 1.63
N ASP A 20 -5.41 4.27 0.57
CA ASP A 20 -6.07 4.97 -0.52
C ASP A 20 -7.30 5.73 -0.02
N ALA A 21 -8.15 5.09 0.80
CA ALA A 21 -9.31 5.74 1.39
C ALA A 21 -8.93 6.92 2.28
N ALA A 22 -7.83 6.81 3.03
CA ALA A 22 -7.36 7.91 3.87
C ALA A 22 -6.81 9.09 3.06
N ILE A 23 -6.10 8.81 1.97
CA ILE A 23 -5.60 9.83 1.04
C ILE A 23 -6.78 10.53 0.33
N GLU A 24 -7.72 9.74 -0.20
CA GLU A 24 -8.89 10.26 -0.92
C GLU A 24 -9.83 11.02 0.02
N ALA A 25 -9.98 10.60 1.28
CA ALA A 25 -10.78 11.31 2.28
C ALA A 25 -10.22 12.71 2.63
N ALA A 26 -8.92 12.94 2.41
CA ALA A 26 -8.33 14.24 2.69
C ALA A 26 -8.61 15.28 1.60
N ASP A 27 -8.61 14.85 0.33
CA ASP A 27 -9.03 15.66 -0.81
C ASP A 27 -9.47 14.73 -1.97
N PRO A 28 -10.78 14.47 -2.11
CA PRO A 28 -11.31 13.56 -3.13
C PRO A 28 -11.09 14.05 -4.56
N ASP A 29 -11.00 15.38 -4.76
CA ASP A 29 -10.87 15.99 -6.08
C ASP A 29 -9.40 15.99 -6.54
N GLN A 30 -8.46 16.16 -5.61
CA GLN A 30 -7.03 16.16 -5.89
C GLN A 30 -6.41 14.76 -5.90
N TYR A 31 -6.87 13.85 -5.03
CA TYR A 31 -6.24 12.55 -4.82
C TYR A 31 -7.12 11.37 -5.21
N SER A 32 -7.83 11.44 -6.34
CA SER A 32 -8.60 10.29 -6.85
C SER A 32 -7.72 9.04 -7.00
N ARG A 33 -8.06 7.97 -6.27
CA ARG A 33 -7.26 6.73 -6.24
C ARG A 33 -7.74 5.67 -7.22
N HIS A 34 -8.85 5.87 -7.93
CA HIS A 34 -9.43 4.87 -8.84
C HIS A 34 -8.48 4.38 -9.94
N VAL A 35 -7.67 5.27 -10.52
CA VAL A 35 -6.70 4.88 -11.55
C VAL A 35 -5.59 4.00 -10.95
N PHE A 36 -5.12 4.35 -9.76
CA PHE A 36 -4.11 3.59 -9.03
C PHE A 36 -4.65 2.23 -8.57
N GLN A 37 -5.88 2.17 -8.07
CA GLN A 37 -6.56 0.92 -7.70
C GLN A 37 -6.68 -0.03 -8.89
N ARG A 38 -7.04 0.49 -10.07
CA ARG A 38 -7.13 -0.29 -11.31
C ARG A 38 -5.75 -0.82 -11.73
N ALA A 39 -4.74 0.05 -11.82
CA ALA A 39 -3.39 -0.36 -12.19
C ALA A 39 -2.81 -1.40 -11.20
N ARG A 40 -3.10 -1.25 -9.91
CA ARG A 40 -2.75 -2.24 -8.88
C ARG A 40 -3.45 -3.58 -9.11
N GLY A 41 -4.74 -3.55 -9.48
CA GLY A 41 -5.50 -4.75 -9.84
C GLY A 41 -4.83 -5.52 -10.98
N ASP A 42 -4.45 -4.82 -12.05
CA ASP A 42 -3.76 -5.40 -13.21
C ASP A 42 -2.40 -6.02 -12.82
N LEU A 43 -1.64 -5.37 -11.92
CA LEU A 43 -0.38 -5.92 -11.39
C LEU A 43 -0.60 -7.18 -10.57
N LEU A 44 -1.66 -7.26 -9.75
CA LEU A 44 -1.96 -8.44 -8.94
C LEU A 44 -2.46 -9.60 -9.79
N GLU A 45 -3.24 -9.32 -10.83
CA GLU A 45 -3.59 -10.32 -11.83
C GLU A 45 -2.33 -10.83 -12.55
N GLY A 46 -1.43 -9.92 -12.92
CA GLY A 46 -0.11 -10.26 -13.47
C GLY A 46 0.72 -11.12 -12.52
N LEU A 47 0.70 -10.84 -11.21
CA LEU A 47 1.40 -11.64 -10.19
C LEU A 47 0.80 -13.04 -10.05
N GLY A 48 -0.54 -13.15 -10.14
CA GLY A 48 -1.24 -14.44 -10.13
C GLY A 48 -0.96 -15.29 -11.37
N ASN A 49 -0.71 -14.64 -12.51
CA ASN A 49 -0.45 -15.26 -13.81
C ASN A 49 1.03 -15.30 -14.20
N ALA A 50 1.95 -14.95 -13.29
CA ALA A 50 3.37 -14.85 -13.59
C ALA A 50 3.94 -16.19 -14.09
N ALA A 51 4.66 -16.15 -15.20
CA ALA A 51 5.22 -17.33 -15.87
C ALA A 51 6.45 -17.88 -15.15
N ASP A 52 7.22 -17.00 -14.49
CA ASP A 52 8.44 -17.32 -13.77
C ASP A 52 8.60 -16.47 -12.49
N GLU A 53 9.61 -16.81 -11.70
CA GLU A 53 9.87 -16.17 -10.41
C GLU A 53 10.41 -14.75 -10.57
N ASP A 54 11.22 -14.49 -11.59
CA ASP A 54 11.80 -13.18 -11.87
C ASP A 54 10.71 -12.17 -12.27
N GLN A 55 9.66 -12.61 -12.97
CA GLN A 55 8.50 -11.81 -13.29
C GLN A 55 7.69 -11.51 -12.02
N ALA A 56 7.44 -12.51 -11.17
CA ALA A 56 6.74 -12.31 -9.90
C ALA A 56 7.51 -11.34 -8.98
N GLU A 57 8.83 -11.47 -8.89
CA GLU A 57 9.68 -10.60 -8.08
C GLU A 57 9.66 -9.15 -8.58
N ARG A 58 9.75 -8.93 -9.91
CA ARG A 58 9.61 -7.60 -10.52
C ARG A 58 8.26 -6.96 -10.21
N ILE A 59 7.17 -7.71 -10.34
CA ILE A 59 5.83 -7.21 -10.03
C ILE A 59 5.70 -6.88 -8.54
N CYS A 60 6.24 -7.72 -7.65
CA CYS A 60 6.28 -7.45 -6.23
C CYS A 60 7.07 -6.17 -5.89
N GLY A 61 8.20 -5.93 -6.57
CA GLY A 61 8.97 -4.69 -6.43
C GLY A 61 8.15 -3.46 -6.82
N ILE A 62 7.43 -3.51 -7.94
CA ILE A 62 6.55 -2.41 -8.38
C ILE A 62 5.44 -2.16 -7.35
N LEU A 63 4.82 -3.22 -6.82
CA LEU A 63 3.79 -3.09 -5.78
C LEU A 63 4.37 -2.50 -4.49
N ASP A 64 5.61 -2.86 -4.15
CA ASP A 64 6.35 -2.34 -2.99
C ASP A 64 6.58 -0.83 -3.11
N ASP A 65 7.02 -0.38 -4.30
CA ASP A 65 7.24 1.02 -4.61
C ASP A 65 5.92 1.82 -4.60
N LEU A 66 4.85 1.28 -5.19
CA LEU A 66 3.53 1.91 -5.17
C LEU A 66 2.99 2.07 -3.74
N MET A 67 3.18 1.07 -2.88
CA MET A 67 2.81 1.18 -1.46
C MET A 67 3.63 2.28 -0.76
N ALA A 68 4.94 2.33 -1.01
CA ALA A 68 5.80 3.35 -0.44
C ALA A 68 5.39 4.78 -0.87
N GLU A 69 5.14 5.00 -2.16
CA GLU A 69 4.65 6.29 -2.67
C GLU A 69 3.30 6.69 -2.06
N SER A 70 2.42 5.72 -1.86
CA SER A 70 1.13 5.94 -1.20
C SER A 70 1.30 6.35 0.25
N LEU A 71 2.20 5.69 1.00
CA LEU A 71 2.52 6.07 2.37
C LEU A 71 3.21 7.45 2.45
N GLU A 72 4.06 7.79 1.49
CA GLU A 72 4.66 9.13 1.40
C GLU A 72 3.60 10.20 1.16
N THR A 73 2.67 9.93 0.25
CA THR A 73 1.52 10.81 -0.01
C THR A 73 0.71 10.97 1.27
N LEU A 74 0.37 9.88 1.95
CA LEU A 74 -0.37 9.91 3.21
C LEU A 74 0.34 10.74 4.31
N ARG A 75 1.69 10.80 4.32
CA ARG A 75 2.45 11.65 5.24
C ARG A 75 2.40 13.13 4.90
N VAL A 76 2.29 13.47 3.61
CA VAL A 76 2.26 14.86 3.12
C VAL A 76 0.85 15.43 3.14
N VAL A 77 -0.14 14.57 2.88
CA VAL A 77 -1.55 14.89 2.98
C VAL A 77 -1.81 15.38 4.41
N PRO A 78 -2.30 16.62 4.59
CA PRO A 78 -2.64 17.11 5.90
C PRO A 78 -3.77 16.25 6.46
N SER A 79 -3.44 15.37 7.41
CA SER A 79 -4.44 14.73 8.24
C SER A 79 -5.28 15.86 8.84
N THR A 80 -6.57 15.88 8.55
CA THR A 80 -7.45 16.97 8.97
C THR A 80 -7.26 17.15 10.48
N PRO A 81 -6.77 18.31 10.96
CA PRO A 81 -6.44 18.47 12.36
C PRO A 81 -7.69 18.19 13.22
N GLY A 82 -7.63 17.16 14.06
CA GLY A 82 -8.75 16.74 14.91
C GLY A 82 -9.57 15.55 14.41
N VAL A 83 -9.31 15.02 13.20
CA VAL A 83 -9.87 13.74 12.76
C VAL A 83 -8.91 12.62 13.17
N PRO A 84 -9.30 11.74 14.13
CA PRO A 84 -8.46 10.62 14.50
C PRO A 84 -8.27 9.70 13.30
N ILE A 85 -7.05 9.18 13.14
CA ILE A 85 -6.74 8.17 12.13
C ILE A 85 -7.74 7.01 12.31
N PRO A 86 -8.44 6.58 11.24
CA PRO A 86 -9.33 5.44 11.32
C PRO A 86 -8.62 4.22 11.90
N THR A 87 -9.26 3.50 12.82
CA THR A 87 -8.65 2.33 13.46
C THR A 87 -8.17 1.30 12.44
N GLU A 88 -8.93 1.10 11.37
CA GLU A 88 -8.56 0.23 10.24
C GLU A 88 -7.29 0.71 9.54
N LEU A 89 -7.11 2.02 9.32
CA LEU A 89 -5.85 2.56 8.78
C LEU A 89 -4.68 2.33 9.74
N ALA A 90 -4.89 2.54 11.04
CA ALA A 90 -3.84 2.32 12.03
C ALA A 90 -3.41 0.85 12.12
N GLU A 91 -4.34 -0.09 12.00
CA GLU A 91 -4.06 -1.52 11.95
C GLU A 91 -3.36 -1.92 10.65
N SER A 92 -3.84 -1.42 9.52
CA SER A 92 -3.23 -1.61 8.20
C SER A 92 -1.78 -1.10 8.16
N VAL A 93 -1.54 0.12 8.62
CA VAL A 93 -0.17 0.68 8.70
C VAL A 93 0.68 -0.09 9.71
N ARG A 94 0.10 -0.59 10.82
CA ARG A 94 0.83 -1.45 11.76
C ARG A 94 1.27 -2.76 11.08
N ALA A 95 0.40 -3.41 10.31
CA ALA A 95 0.75 -4.61 9.56
C ALA A 95 1.90 -4.35 8.57
N LEU A 96 1.91 -3.20 7.90
CA LEU A 96 2.99 -2.81 6.98
C LEU A 96 4.36 -2.64 7.67
N ARG A 97 4.44 -2.57 9.01
CA ARG A 97 5.72 -2.58 9.74
C ARG A 97 6.43 -3.93 9.70
N GLU A 98 5.73 -4.98 9.31
CA GLU A 98 6.27 -6.33 9.12
C GLU A 98 6.51 -6.64 7.64
N HIS A 99 6.36 -5.66 6.74
CA HIS A 99 6.65 -5.84 5.32
C HIS A 99 8.13 -6.17 5.08
N ASP A 100 8.42 -7.07 4.14
CA ASP A 100 9.82 -7.38 3.83
C ASP A 100 10.54 -6.20 3.15
N SER A 101 9.81 -5.34 2.43
CA SER A 101 10.37 -4.10 1.90
C SER A 101 10.74 -3.13 3.03
N GLU A 102 12.02 -2.83 3.14
CA GLU A 102 12.56 -1.89 4.12
C GLU A 102 11.92 -0.50 3.98
N ARG A 103 11.74 -0.02 2.74
CA ARG A 103 11.15 1.30 2.46
C ARG A 103 9.72 1.40 2.98
N VAL A 104 8.87 0.43 2.67
CA VAL A 104 7.48 0.36 3.16
C VAL A 104 7.44 0.34 4.68
N ARG A 105 8.28 -0.50 5.29
CA ARG A 105 8.36 -0.67 6.75
C ARG A 105 8.82 0.60 7.48
N LEU A 106 9.78 1.33 6.93
CA LEU A 106 10.27 2.58 7.51
C LEU A 106 9.20 3.69 7.42
N LEU A 107 8.52 3.81 6.28
CA LEU A 107 7.44 4.77 6.09
C LEU A 107 6.26 4.50 7.02
N ALA A 108 5.84 3.24 7.15
CA ALA A 108 4.78 2.82 8.04
C ALA A 108 5.08 3.15 9.52
N ARG A 109 6.34 2.96 9.96
CA ARG A 109 6.78 3.35 11.31
C ARG A 109 6.67 4.86 11.53
N GLY A 110 6.98 5.67 10.51
CA GLY A 110 6.89 7.12 10.58
C GLY A 110 5.47 7.66 10.74
N ILE A 111 4.45 6.93 10.27
CA ILE A 111 3.05 7.36 10.35
C ILE A 111 2.45 7.09 11.74
N VAL A 112 2.76 5.95 12.38
CA VAL A 112 2.19 5.57 13.69
C VAL A 112 2.94 6.19 14.87
N SER A 113 4.12 6.75 14.65
CA SER A 113 4.94 7.38 15.72
C SER A 113 4.78 8.89 15.80
N GLY A 114 3.83 9.47 15.06
CA GLY A 114 3.52 10.90 15.02
C GLY A 114 2.34 11.27 15.91
#